data_AF-A0A2E5V625-F1
#
_entry.id   AF-A0A2E5V625-F1
#
_cell.length_a   1.000
_cell.length_b   1.000
_cell.length_c   1.000
_cell.angle_alpha   90.00
_cell.angle_beta   90.00
_cell.angle_gamma   90.00
#
_symmetry.space_group_name_H-M   'P 1'
#
loop_
_entity.id
_entity.type
_entity.pdbx_description
1 polymer ?
#
loop_
_entity_poly.entity_id
_entity_poly.type
_entity_poly.pdbx_seq_one_letter_code
_entity_poly.pdbx_strand_id
1 'polypeptide(L)'
;MIANPWKPTSRQHTPADLMKPIIGPSAWTREELEKTKAYLYILSDTQISEMLNAVEKLENNSPDLHRVTKEEFQLPTFGPTLQELREEIIHGRGFVFLRG
;
A
#
# COMPACT_ATOMS: atom_id res chain seq x y z
N MET A 1 18.40 -10.99 0.34
CA MET A 1 17.01 -10.52 0.48
C MET A 1 17.04 -9.25 1.32
N ILE A 2 16.54 -8.13 0.79
CA ILE A 2 16.43 -6.88 1.55
C ILE A 2 15.22 -7.01 2.47
N ALA A 3 15.38 -6.78 3.77
CA ALA A 3 14.25 -6.76 4.69
C ALA A 3 13.34 -5.59 4.34
N ASN A 4 12.03 -5.85 4.22
CA ASN A 4 11.06 -4.82 3.91
C ASN A 4 10.94 -3.85 5.11
N PRO A 5 11.28 -2.55 4.97
CA PRO A 5 11.26 -1.60 6.07
C PRO A 5 9.84 -1.13 6.42
N TRP A 6 8.86 -1.45 5.57
CA TRP A 6 7.48 -1.04 5.72
C TRP A 6 6.90 -1.43 7.08
N LYS A 7 6.24 -0.45 7.71
CA LYS A 7 5.45 -0.65 8.93
C LYS A 7 4.22 0.26 8.89
N PRO A 8 3.01 -0.25 9.20
CA PRO A 8 1.83 0.59 9.29
C PRO A 8 1.95 1.58 10.46
N THR A 9 1.27 2.72 10.37
CA THR A 9 1.13 3.67 11.49
C THR A 9 0.01 3.29 12.43
N SER A 10 0.01 3.97 13.58
CA SER A 10 -1.18 4.05 14.43
C SER A 10 -2.35 4.62 13.61
N ARG A 11 -3.51 3.97 13.66
CA ARG A 11 -4.72 4.41 12.96
C ARG A 11 -5.63 5.26 13.85
N GLN A 12 -5.04 5.90 14.86
CA GLN A 12 -5.76 6.76 15.79
C GLN A 12 -5.89 8.16 15.20
N HIS A 13 -7.14 8.63 15.09
CA HIS A 13 -7.46 9.99 14.66
C HIS A 13 -8.17 10.71 15.78
N THR A 14 -7.73 11.92 16.08
CA THR A 14 -8.47 12.88 16.89
C THR A 14 -9.10 13.92 15.97
N PRO A 15 -10.38 14.30 16.18
CA PRO A 15 -10.96 15.42 15.45
C PRO A 15 -10.07 16.66 15.52
N ALA A 16 -9.92 17.35 14.40
CA ALA A 16 -9.14 18.57 14.36
C ALA A 16 -9.86 19.69 15.12
N ASP A 17 -9.11 20.41 15.95
CA ASP A 17 -9.57 21.63 16.59
C ASP A 17 -9.25 22.84 15.70
N LEU A 18 -10.22 23.75 15.57
CA LEU A 18 -10.03 24.97 14.78
C LEU A 18 -8.83 25.79 15.29
N MET A 19 -7.98 26.23 14.36
CA MET A 19 -6.74 27.00 14.63
C MET A 19 -5.69 26.27 15.49
N LYS A 20 -5.77 24.93 15.63
CA LYS A 20 -4.71 24.11 16.22
C LYS A 20 -4.04 23.22 15.18
N PRO A 21 -2.78 22.79 15.41
CA PRO A 21 -2.14 21.81 14.55
C PRO A 21 -2.94 20.51 14.46
N ILE A 22 -2.95 19.88 13.29
CA ILE A 22 -3.51 18.54 13.10
C ILE A 22 -2.60 17.54 13.80
N ILE A 23 -3.21 16.63 14.57
CA ILE A 23 -2.50 15.55 15.26
C ILE A 23 -3.04 14.23 14.70
N GLY A 24 -2.15 13.38 14.21
CA GLY A 24 -2.52 12.09 13.67
C GLY A 24 -1.43 11.49 12.77
N PRO A 25 -1.62 10.27 12.28
CA PRO A 25 -0.64 9.58 11.46
C PRO A 25 -0.34 10.30 10.13
N SER A 26 -1.30 11.06 9.60
CA SER A 26 -1.15 11.85 8.37
C SER A 26 -0.39 13.16 8.57
N ALA A 27 -0.15 13.59 9.81
CA ALA A 27 0.55 14.84 10.14
C ALA A 27 2.07 14.62 10.29
N TRP A 28 2.71 14.09 9.26
CA TRP A 28 4.14 13.76 9.26
C TRP A 28 5.01 14.85 8.65
N THR A 29 6.30 14.82 8.99
CA THR A 29 7.37 15.62 8.39
C THR A 29 8.34 14.76 7.58
N ARG A 30 9.13 15.37 6.69
CA ARG A 30 10.14 14.65 5.91
C ARG A 30 11.17 13.98 6.83
N GLU A 31 11.59 14.69 7.86
CA GLU A 31 12.62 14.27 8.80
C GLU A 31 12.18 13.02 9.59
N GLU A 32 10.89 12.88 9.92
CA GLU A 32 10.34 11.68 10.56
C GLU A 32 10.31 10.48 9.62
N LEU A 33 9.94 10.69 8.37
CA LEU A 33 9.89 9.62 7.37
C LEU A 33 11.28 9.07 7.05
N GLU A 34 12.27 9.93 6.85
CA GLU A 34 13.64 9.54 6.48
C GLU A 34 14.35 8.74 7.59
N LYS A 35 13.99 8.95 8.86
CA LYS A 35 14.56 8.19 9.99
C LYS A 35 14.29 6.69 9.92
N THR A 36 13.14 6.28 9.38
CA THR A 36 12.68 4.88 9.45
C THR A 36 12.48 4.24 8.08
N LYS A 37 12.14 5.03 7.06
CA LYS A 37 11.66 4.55 5.76
C LYS A 37 10.48 3.58 5.86
N ALA A 38 9.70 3.66 6.93
CA ALA A 38 8.54 2.79 7.18
C ALA A 38 7.41 2.94 6.16
N TYR A 39 7.48 3.96 5.30
CA TYR A 39 6.56 4.19 4.19
C TYR A 39 6.92 3.37 2.93
N LEU A 40 8.11 2.77 2.85
CA LEU A 40 8.60 2.03 1.69
C LEU A 40 8.25 0.54 1.80
N TYR A 41 7.39 0.04 0.92
CA TYR A 41 7.13 -1.38 0.74
C TYR A 41 7.92 -1.92 -0.47
N ILE A 42 8.78 -2.91 -0.23
CA ILE A 42 9.56 -3.57 -1.28
C ILE A 42 8.87 -4.88 -1.66
N LEU A 43 8.47 -5.01 -2.92
CA LEU A 43 7.89 -6.24 -3.45
C LEU A 43 8.94 -7.36 -3.45
N SER A 44 8.51 -8.56 -3.08
CA SER A 44 9.33 -9.76 -3.26
C SER A 44 9.24 -10.30 -4.68
N ASP A 45 10.23 -11.09 -5.11
CA ASP A 45 10.22 -11.76 -6.41
C ASP A 45 8.97 -12.63 -6.60
N THR A 46 8.48 -13.23 -5.51
CA THR A 46 7.22 -14.00 -5.50
C THR A 46 6.01 -13.11 -5.80
N GLN A 47 5.91 -11.93 -5.19
CA GLN A 47 4.81 -11.00 -5.43
C GLN A 47 4.87 -10.40 -6.85
N ILE A 48 6.06 -10.07 -7.34
CA ILE A 48 6.25 -9.60 -8.72
C ILE A 48 5.79 -10.68 -9.70
N SER A 49 6.28 -11.91 -9.52
CA SER A 49 5.91 -13.05 -10.38
C SER A 49 4.42 -13.35 -10.33
N GLU A 50 3.80 -13.28 -9.15
CA GLU A 50 2.35 -13.43 -8.98
C GLU A 50 1.56 -12.39 -9.80
N MET A 51 1.93 -11.11 -9.70
CA MET A 51 1.25 -10.05 -10.45
C MET A 51 1.42 -10.19 -11.96
N LEU A 52 2.63 -10.51 -12.43
CA LEU A 52 2.89 -10.73 -13.87
C LEU A 52 2.03 -11.90 -14.40
N ASN A 53 1.96 -13.00 -13.66
CA ASN A 53 1.11 -14.14 -14.03
C ASN A 53 -0.39 -13.79 -14.01
N ALA A 54 -0.83 -12.93 -13.08
CA ALA A 54 -2.22 -12.47 -13.04
C ALA A 54 -2.57 -11.59 -14.25
N VAL A 55 -1.65 -10.70 -14.66
CA VAL A 55 -1.80 -9.88 -15.87
C VAL A 55 -1.87 -10.76 -17.13
N GLU A 56 -0.95 -11.71 -17.29
CA GLU A 56 -0.94 -12.61 -18.45
C GLU A 56 -2.24 -13.41 -18.56
N LYS A 57 -2.78 -13.91 -17.44
CA LYS A 57 -4.08 -14.60 -17.42
C LYS A 57 -5.22 -13.67 -17.80
N LEU A 58 -5.17 -12.42 -17.38
CA LEU A 58 -6.22 -11.46 -17.67
C LEU A 58 -6.22 -11.07 -19.16
N GLU A 59 -5.06 -10.75 -19.73
CA GLU A 59 -4.92 -10.38 -21.15
C GLU A 59 -5.44 -11.48 -22.09
N ASN A 60 -5.26 -12.75 -21.71
CA ASN A 60 -5.77 -13.89 -22.46
C ASN A 60 -7.31 -14.06 -22.39
N ASN A 61 -7.97 -13.46 -21.40
CA ASN A 61 -9.42 -13.65 -21.13
C ASN A 61 -10.26 -12.39 -21.37
N SER A 62 -9.69 -11.19 -21.28
CA SER A 62 -10.38 -9.92 -21.48
C SER A 62 -9.40 -8.79 -21.83
N PRO A 63 -9.57 -8.09 -22.98
CA PRO A 63 -8.69 -6.97 -23.34
C PRO A 63 -9.05 -5.65 -22.62
N ASP A 64 -10.18 -5.59 -21.89
CA ASP A 64 -10.65 -4.35 -21.26
C ASP A 64 -10.31 -4.29 -19.77
N LEU A 65 -9.19 -3.63 -19.47
CA LEU A 65 -8.68 -3.38 -18.12
C LEU A 65 -9.71 -2.67 -17.22
N HIS A 66 -10.62 -1.86 -17.78
CA HIS A 66 -11.61 -1.12 -16.98
C HIS A 66 -12.70 -2.02 -16.38
N ARG A 67 -12.86 -3.24 -16.90
CA ARG A 67 -13.89 -4.18 -16.46
C ARG A 67 -13.39 -5.22 -15.47
N VAL A 68 -12.10 -5.21 -15.16
CA VAL A 68 -11.45 -6.19 -14.29
C VAL A 68 -12.05 -6.12 -12.91
N THR A 69 -12.55 -7.27 -12.45
CA THR A 69 -13.06 -7.44 -11.10
C THR A 69 -11.99 -8.02 -10.18
N LYS A 70 -12.22 -7.92 -8.87
CA LYS A 70 -11.35 -8.54 -7.86
C LYS A 70 -11.32 -10.07 -8.00
N GLU A 71 -12.44 -10.64 -8.46
CA GLU A 71 -12.61 -12.07 -8.67
C GLU A 71 -11.79 -12.58 -9.86
N GLU A 72 -11.57 -11.74 -10.87
CA GLU A 72 -10.77 -12.07 -12.07
C GLU A 72 -9.27 -11.83 -11.87
N PHE A 73 -8.89 -10.91 -10.98
CA PHE A 73 -7.49 -10.56 -10.70
C PHE A 73 -7.02 -11.06 -9.33
N GLN A 74 -6.78 -12.37 -9.24
CA GLN A 74 -6.44 -13.06 -8.00
C GLN A 74 -4.96 -12.88 -7.61
N LEU A 75 -4.72 -12.33 -6.42
CA LEU A 75 -3.39 -12.15 -5.82
C LEU A 75 -3.35 -12.81 -4.42
N PRO A 76 -3.24 -14.14 -4.30
CA PRO A 76 -3.30 -14.81 -3.00
C PRO A 76 -2.19 -14.41 -2.03
N THR A 77 -1.01 -14.03 -2.53
CA THR A 77 0.15 -13.63 -1.73
C THR A 77 0.16 -12.13 -1.47
N PHE A 78 0.01 -11.31 -2.51
CA PHE A 78 0.10 -9.86 -2.40
C PHE A 78 -1.23 -9.20 -2.01
N GLY A 79 -2.37 -9.82 -2.30
CA GLY A 79 -3.71 -9.31 -1.98
C GLY A 79 -3.93 -8.94 -0.51
N PRO A 80 -3.56 -9.81 0.47
CA PRO A 80 -3.63 -9.45 1.89
C PRO A 80 -2.76 -8.23 2.23
N THR A 81 -1.59 -8.11 1.60
CA THR A 81 -0.73 -6.94 1.78
C THR A 81 -1.39 -5.69 1.20
N LEU A 82 -1.95 -5.75 -0.02
CA LEU A 82 -2.65 -4.62 -0.64
C LEU A 82 -3.80 -4.10 0.22
N GLN A 83 -4.53 -4.98 0.91
CA GLN A 83 -5.56 -4.55 1.87
C GLN A 83 -4.95 -3.72 3.01
N GLU A 84 -3.86 -4.18 3.57
CA GLU A 84 -3.16 -3.47 4.65
C GLU A 84 -2.54 -2.14 4.17
N LEU A 85 -2.01 -2.09 2.94
CA LEU A 85 -1.56 -0.83 2.33
C LEU A 85 -2.73 0.15 2.11
N ARG A 86 -3.90 -0.36 1.68
CA ARG A 86 -5.12 0.46 1.55
C ARG A 86 -5.52 1.06 2.89
N GLU A 87 -5.50 0.28 3.96
CA GLU A 87 -5.82 0.79 5.31
C GLU A 87 -4.83 1.88 5.76
N GLU A 88 -3.55 1.74 5.45
CA GLU A 88 -2.54 2.77 5.71
C GLU A 88 -2.78 4.07 4.92
N ILE A 89 -3.29 3.96 3.69
CA ILE A 89 -3.63 5.12 2.86
C ILE A 89 -4.88 5.83 3.38
N ILE A 90 -5.91 5.09 3.79
CA ILE A 90 -7.19 5.69 4.20
C ILE A 90 -7.13 6.17 5.66
N HIS A 91 -6.48 5.41 6.53
CA HIS A 91 -6.51 5.60 7.98
C HIS A 91 -5.13 5.81 8.62
N GLY A 92 -4.04 5.73 7.85
CA GLY A 92 -2.68 5.93 8.35
C GLY A 92 -2.06 7.22 7.85
N ARG A 93 -0.81 7.15 7.39
CA ARG A 93 -0.03 8.31 6.88
C ARG A 93 -0.59 8.93 5.61
N GLY A 94 -1.54 8.28 4.95
CA GLY A 94 -2.11 8.77 3.69
C GLY A 94 -1.38 8.31 2.44
N PHE A 95 -0.27 7.58 2.56
CA PHE A 95 0.49 7.09 1.42
C PHE A 95 1.39 5.89 1.78
N VAL A 96 1.79 5.16 0.74
CA VAL A 96 2.83 4.12 0.75
C VAL A 96 3.65 4.28 -0.52
N PHE A 97 4.97 4.14 -0.43
CA PHE A 97 5.83 4.02 -1.61
C PHE A 97 6.08 2.54 -1.90
N LEU A 98 5.53 2.05 -3.01
CA LEU A 98 5.75 0.69 -3.47
C LEU A 98 6.95 0.64 -4.43
N ARG A 99 7.86 -0.31 -4.24
CA ARG A 99 9.02 -0.51 -5.13
C ARG A 99 9.21 -1.98 -5.48
N GLY A 100 9.38 -2.24 -6.77
CA GLY A 100 9.68 -3.56 -7.34
C GLY A 100 9.29 -3.59 -8.81
#